data_AF-A0A2A4JQ25-F1
#
_entry.id   AF-A0A2A4JQ25-F1
#
_cell.length_a   1.000
_cell.length_b   1.000
_cell.length_c   1.000
_cell.angle_alpha   90.00
_cell.angle_beta   90.00
_cell.angle_gamma   90.00
#
_symmetry.space_group_name_H-M   'P 1'
#
loop_
_entity.id
_entity.type
_entity.pdbx_description
1 polymer ?
#
loop_
_entity_poly.entity_id
_entity_poly.type
_entity_poly.pdbx_seq_one_letter_code
_entity_poly.pdbx_strand_id
1 'polypeptide(L)'
;MAEFFRVNETSIQFFQRCTNLSHFDCSEEEMLWVMMGPRTLPLQKIVPISVLLLVIFLTGVVGNVAVCVVIVKHPAMHTATNYYLFSLALSDLLLLLF
;
A
#
# COMPACT_ATOMS: atom_id res chain seq x y z
N MET A 1 -14.83 13.25 2.32
CA MET A 1 -15.41 13.16 3.69
C MET A 1 -16.27 14.37 3.96
N ALA A 2 -15.74 15.60 3.93
CA ALA A 2 -16.53 16.81 4.18
C ALA A 2 -17.57 17.18 3.11
N GLU A 3 -17.45 16.66 1.88
CA GLU A 3 -18.39 17.00 0.78
C GLU A 3 -19.80 16.41 0.95
N PHE A 4 -19.94 15.29 1.67
CA PHE A 4 -21.24 14.62 1.87
C PHE A 4 -21.91 14.98 3.20
N PHE A 5 -21.23 15.71 4.09
CA PHE A 5 -21.83 16.16 5.35
C PHE A 5 -22.66 17.41 5.14
N ARG A 6 -23.89 17.43 5.69
CA ARG A 6 -24.60 18.71 5.87
C ARG A 6 -23.83 19.61 6.84
N VAL A 7 -24.06 20.93 6.76
CA VAL A 7 -23.32 22.03 7.41
C VAL A 7 -23.14 21.87 8.95
N ASN A 8 -23.89 20.98 9.60
CA ASN A 8 -23.76 20.71 11.03
C ASN A 8 -23.95 19.23 11.40
N GLU A 9 -23.62 18.32 10.47
CA GLU A 9 -23.85 16.88 10.63
C GLU A 9 -22.55 16.17 11.04
N THR A 10 -22.67 15.24 12.00
CA THR A 10 -21.55 14.40 12.45
C THR A 10 -21.50 13.07 11.70
N SER A 11 -20.34 12.40 11.67
CA SER A 11 -20.18 11.08 11.03
C SER A 11 -21.17 10.02 11.49
N ILE A 12 -21.54 10.07 12.77
CA ILE A 12 -22.52 9.16 13.35
C ILE A 12 -23.93 9.47 12.85
N GLN A 13 -24.29 10.76 12.77
CA GLN A 13 -25.60 11.17 12.26
C GLN A 13 -25.77 10.84 10.78
N PHE A 14 -24.74 11.10 9.97
CA PHE A 14 -24.73 10.71 8.57
C PHE A 14 -24.85 9.19 8.39
N PHE A 15 -24.10 8.41 9.18
CA PHE A 15 -24.20 6.95 9.16
C PHE A 15 -25.60 6.46 9.55
N GLN A 16 -26.20 7.01 10.61
CA GLN A 16 -27.56 6.65 11.01
C GLN A 16 -28.59 6.99 9.94
N ARG A 17 -28.45 8.13 9.25
CA ARG A 17 -29.35 8.52 8.16
C ARG A 17 -29.33 7.54 6.98
N CYS A 18 -28.17 6.94 6.71
CA CYS A 18 -27.99 5.95 5.65
C CYS A 18 -28.25 4.49 6.09
N THR A 19 -28.32 4.18 7.40
CA THR A 19 -28.45 2.78 7.89
C THR A 19 -29.71 2.51 8.70
N ASN A 20 -30.50 3.55 9.02
CA ASN A 20 -31.75 3.39 9.75
C ASN A 20 -32.90 3.01 8.81
N LEU A 21 -33.41 1.78 8.96
CA LEU A 21 -34.48 1.22 8.13
C LEU A 21 -35.82 1.96 8.28
N SER A 22 -36.08 2.59 9.44
CA SER A 22 -37.34 3.29 9.70
C SER A 22 -37.39 4.69 9.08
N HIS A 23 -36.23 5.29 8.80
CA HIS A 23 -36.15 6.63 8.22
C HIS A 23 -34.86 6.77 7.39
N PHE A 24 -34.92 6.30 6.14
CA PHE A 24 -33.82 6.36 5.18
C PHE A 24 -33.90 7.64 4.34
N ASP A 25 -32.90 8.52 4.48
CA ASP A 25 -32.83 9.81 3.76
C ASP A 25 -31.45 9.98 3.09
N CYS A 26 -30.90 8.93 2.49
CA CYS A 26 -29.62 8.97 1.77
C CYS A 26 -29.77 8.71 0.27
N SER A 27 -28.93 9.37 -0.52
CA SER A 27 -28.72 9.11 -1.95
C SER A 27 -27.80 7.91 -2.18
N GLU A 28 -27.79 7.39 -3.41
CA GLU A 28 -26.91 6.28 -3.81
C GLU A 28 -25.43 6.63 -3.63
N GLU A 29 -25.03 7.87 -3.90
CA GLU A 29 -23.65 8.33 -3.76
C GLU A 29 -23.20 8.37 -2.30
N GLU A 30 -24.06 8.87 -1.41
CA GLU A 30 -23.82 8.88 0.03
C GLU A 30 -23.69 7.46 0.59
N MET A 31 -24.57 6.54 0.17
CA MET A 31 -24.53 5.13 0.57
C MET A 31 -23.27 4.42 0.04
N LEU A 32 -22.90 4.65 -1.22
CA LEU A 32 -21.65 4.12 -1.78
C LEU A 32 -20.43 4.64 -1.01
N TRP A 33 -20.45 5.91 -0.59
CA TRP A 33 -19.38 6.49 0.20
C TRP A 33 -19.28 5.89 1.61
N VAL A 34 -20.42 5.60 2.27
CA VAL A 34 -20.46 4.89 3.57
C VAL A 34 -19.87 3.48 3.47
N MET A 35 -20.16 2.78 2.38
CA MET A 35 -19.76 1.37 2.20
C MET A 35 -18.32 1.24 1.68
N MET A 36 -17.92 2.06 0.72
CA MET A 36 -16.62 1.95 0.04
C MET A 36 -15.56 2.93 0.60
N GLY A 37 -15.98 3.94 1.35
CA GLY A 37 -15.10 5.01 1.81
C GLY A 37 -14.68 5.98 0.69
N PRO A 38 -13.78 6.94 1.00
CA PRO A 38 -13.29 7.91 0.03
C PRO A 38 -12.49 7.24 -1.10
N ARG A 39 -12.87 7.50 -2.35
CA ARG A 39 -12.20 6.97 -3.56
C ARG A 39 -10.76 7.43 -3.75
N THR A 40 -10.39 8.58 -3.20
CA THR A 40 -9.05 9.13 -3.30
C THR A 40 -8.54 9.45 -1.90
N LEU A 41 -7.42 8.82 -1.51
CA LEU A 41 -6.69 9.29 -0.34
C LEU A 41 -6.14 10.70 -0.64
N PRO A 42 -6.09 11.60 0.36
CA PRO A 42 -5.51 12.92 0.16
C PRO A 42 -4.06 12.78 -0.31
N LEU A 43 -3.66 13.60 -1.30
CA LEU A 43 -2.31 13.59 -1.89
C LEU A 43 -1.21 13.69 -0.81
N GLN A 44 -1.49 14.42 0.27
CA GLN A 44 -0.59 14.57 1.42
C GLN A 44 -0.20 13.24 2.08
N LYS A 45 -1.06 12.21 2.02
CA LYS A 45 -0.75 10.86 2.53
C LYS A 45 -0.12 9.97 1.46
N ILE A 46 -0.54 10.11 0.21
CA ILE A 46 -0.04 9.28 -0.90
C ILE A 46 1.43 9.58 -1.19
N VAL A 47 1.82 10.86 -1.23
CA VAL A 47 3.19 11.29 -1.54
C VAL A 47 4.25 10.67 -0.61
N PRO A 48 4.16 10.76 0.73
CA PRO A 48 5.18 10.18 1.61
C PRO A 48 5.23 8.65 1.52
N ILE A 49 4.08 7.99 1.35
CA ILE A 49 4.01 6.53 1.18
C ILE A 49 4.73 6.12 -0.11
N SER A 50 4.45 6.81 -1.22
CA SER A 50 5.10 6.55 -2.51
C SER A 50 6.60 6.78 -2.45
N VAL A 51 7.06 7.86 -1.82
CA VAL A 51 8.50 8.14 -1.64
C VAL A 51 9.16 7.05 -0.81
N LEU A 52 8.54 6.61 0.29
CA LEU A 52 9.08 5.56 1.15
C LEU A 52 9.17 4.21 0.41
N LEU A 53 8.15 3.86 -0.37
CA LEU A 53 8.17 2.69 -1.25
C LEU A 53 9.28 2.77 -2.31
N LEU A 54 9.47 3.94 -2.93
CA LEU A 54 10.56 4.15 -3.90
C LEU A 54 11.94 4.01 -3.25
N VAL A 55 12.13 4.54 -2.05
CA VAL A 55 13.38 4.40 -1.31
C VAL A 55 13.65 2.93 -1.00
N ILE A 56 12.66 2.21 -0.46
CA ILE A 56 12.78 0.78 -0.17
C ILE A 56 13.08 -0.01 -1.45
N PHE A 57 12.39 0.30 -2.55
CA PHE A 57 12.63 -0.30 -3.86
C PHE A 57 14.09 -0.10 -4.32
N LEU A 58 14.58 1.14 -4.29
CA LEU A 58 15.95 1.45 -4.69
C LEU A 58 16.98 0.78 -3.79
N THR A 59 16.79 0.81 -2.47
CA THR A 59 17.70 0.13 -1.52
C THR A 59 17.65 -1.38 -1.65
N GLY A 60 16.48 -1.96 -1.96
CA GLY A 60 16.30 -3.39 -2.20
C GLY A 60 17.02 -3.83 -3.47
N VAL A 61 16.86 -3.09 -4.57
CA VAL A 61 17.58 -3.36 -5.83
C VAL A 61 19.09 -3.24 -5.63
N VAL A 62 19.57 -2.15 -5.04
CA VAL A 62 21.01 -1.93 -4.82
C VAL A 62 21.59 -2.98 -3.85
N GLY A 63 20.87 -3.32 -2.77
CA GLY A 63 21.28 -4.33 -1.80
C GLY A 63 21.35 -5.73 -2.42
N ASN A 64 20.32 -6.13 -3.16
CA ASN A 64 20.27 -7.42 -3.85
C ASN A 64 21.35 -7.53 -4.94
N VAL A 65 21.58 -6.48 -5.72
CA VAL A 65 22.66 -6.44 -6.72
C VAL A 65 24.04 -6.49 -6.06
N ALA A 66 24.26 -5.75 -4.96
CA ALA A 66 25.52 -5.78 -4.23
C ALA A 66 25.84 -7.18 -3.68
N VAL A 67 24.84 -7.89 -3.15
CA VAL A 67 24.98 -9.28 -2.69
C VAL A 67 25.35 -10.19 -3.87
N CYS A 68 24.67 -10.07 -5.02
CA CYS A 68 25.02 -10.82 -6.23
C CYS A 68 26.47 -10.55 -6.68
N VAL A 69 26.93 -9.30 -6.68
CA VAL A 69 28.30 -8.93 -7.08
C VAL A 69 29.34 -9.48 -6.12
N VAL A 70 29.10 -9.41 -4.80
CA VAL A 70 30.00 -9.97 -3.78
C VAL A 70 30.10 -11.48 -3.91
N ILE A 71 28.97 -12.17 -4.16
CA ILE A 71 28.92 -13.62 -4.38
C ILE A 71 29.74 -14.00 -5.62
N VAL A 72 29.61 -13.27 -6.73
CA VAL A 72 30.39 -13.51 -7.95
C VAL A 72 31.89 -13.28 -7.71
N LYS A 73 32.26 -12.34 -6.83
CA LYS A 73 33.66 -11.97 -6.60
C LYS A 73 34.44 -12.93 -5.68
N HIS A 74 33.78 -13.79 -4.89
CA HIS A 74 34.45 -14.77 -4.01
C HIS A 74 33.96 -16.21 -4.27
N PRO A 75 34.51 -16.91 -5.27
CA PRO A 75 34.15 -18.28 -5.63
C PRO A 75 34.90 -19.32 -4.76
N ALA A 76 34.97 -19.11 -3.44
CA ALA A 76 35.88 -19.86 -2.58
C ALA A 76 35.24 -20.96 -1.71
N MET A 77 33.96 -21.30 -1.86
CA MET A 77 33.46 -22.67 -1.59
C MET A 77 32.11 -22.91 -2.30
N HIS A 78 32.07 -24.00 -3.08
CA HIS A 78 30.90 -24.52 -3.77
C HIS A 78 29.94 -25.23 -2.78
N THR A 79 29.29 -24.48 -1.88
CA THR A 79 28.37 -25.05 -0.88
C THR A 79 26.97 -24.46 -0.98
N ALA A 80 25.97 -25.34 -0.83
CA ALA A 80 24.53 -25.16 -1.03
C ALA A 80 23.85 -23.93 -0.36
N THR A 81 24.58 -23.15 0.43
CA THR A 81 24.14 -21.90 1.08
C THR A 81 23.96 -20.74 0.09
N ASN A 82 24.65 -20.71 -1.04
CA ASN A 82 24.65 -19.56 -1.97
C ASN A 82 23.41 -19.49 -2.89
N TYR A 83 22.77 -20.63 -3.16
CA TYR A 83 21.52 -20.69 -3.93
C TYR A 83 20.34 -20.08 -3.15
N TYR A 84 20.39 -20.16 -1.81
CA TYR A 84 19.34 -19.61 -0.95
C TYR A 84 19.38 -18.08 -0.92
N LEU A 85 20.57 -17.47 -0.86
CA LEU A 85 20.74 -16.01 -0.92
C LEU A 85 20.38 -15.43 -2.31
N PHE A 86 20.70 -16.14 -3.39
CA PHE A 86 20.29 -15.74 -4.75
C PHE A 86 18.77 -15.86 -4.96
N SER A 87 18.15 -16.95 -4.49
CA SER A 87 16.69 -17.11 -4.51
C SER A 87 15.96 -16.08 -3.62
N LEU A 88 16.55 -15.68 -2.48
CA LEU A 88 16.03 -14.60 -1.64
C LEU A 88 16.05 -13.27 -2.41
N ALA A 89 17.18 -12.92 -3.02
CA ALA A 89 17.34 -11.71 -3.83
C ALA A 89 16.41 -11.69 -5.07
N LEU A 90 16.24 -12.82 -5.74
CA LEU A 90 15.26 -12.97 -6.83
C LEU A 90 13.82 -12.81 -6.34
N SER A 91 13.49 -13.35 -5.16
CA SER A 91 12.16 -13.22 -4.58
C SER A 91 11.84 -11.77 -4.22
N ASP A 92 12.80 -11.01 -3.67
CA ASP A 92 12.64 -9.58 -3.40
C ASP A 92 12.53 -8.75 -4.69
N LEU A 93 13.30 -9.08 -5.73
CA LEU A 93 13.16 -8.43 -7.05
C LEU A 93 11.82 -8.73 -7.72
N LEU A 94 11.31 -9.96 -7.60
CA LEU A 94 9.99 -10.35 -8.11
C LEU A 94 8.86 -9.69 -7.31
N LEU A 95 8.96 -9.61 -5.98
CA LEU A 95 8.00 -8.90 -5.12
C LEU A 95 7.95 -7.39 -5.39
N LEU A 96 9.07 -6.80 -5.83
CA LEU A 96 9.13 -5.40 -6.19
C LEU A 96 8.65 -5.14 -7.64
N LEU A 97 8.68 -6.15 -8.52
CA LEU A 97 8.26 -6.04 -9.92
C LEU A 97 6.80 -6.49 -10.17
N PHE A 98 6.21 -7.28 -9.28
CA PHE A 98 4.90 -7.90 -9.41
C PHE A 98 4.01 -7.60 -8.20
#